data_AF-A0A6N6P5W4-F1
#
_entry.id   AF-A0A6N6P5W4-F1
#
_cell.length_a   1.000
_cell.length_b   1.000
_cell.length_c   1.000
_cell.angle_alpha   90.00
_cell.angle_beta   90.00
_cell.angle_gamma   90.00
#
_symmetry.space_group_name_H-M   'P 1'
#
loop_
_entity.id
_entity.type
_entity.pdbx_description
1 polymer ?
#
loop_
_entity_poly.entity_id
_entity_poly.type
_entity_poly.pdbx_seq_one_letter_code
_entity_poly.pdbx_strand_id
1 'polypeptide(L)'
;MNSLAKTASQQLAEVLHAEIPEERIARVLSDAMSAMMTTRSGTVEPDQKTRLQAATLILAYKVGRAVERQEVVNVNLGASADADLAARLKKSPALRRMMQRMIAEAEAGAVIEG
;
A
#
# COMPACT_ATOMS: atom_id res chain seq x y z
N MET A 1 10.99 -30.48 2.32
CA MET A 1 10.67 -29.70 3.53
C MET A 1 10.75 -28.23 3.15
N ASN A 2 9.61 -27.52 3.08
CA ASN A 2 9.62 -26.08 2.81
C ASN A 2 10.26 -25.38 4.01
N SER A 3 11.39 -24.71 3.79
CA SER A 3 11.92 -23.74 4.74
C SER A 3 10.89 -22.63 4.89
N LEU A 4 10.23 -22.57 6.05
CA LEU A 4 9.36 -21.45 6.44
C LEU A 4 10.25 -20.24 6.80
N ALA A 5 11.02 -19.76 5.84
CA ALA A 5 11.79 -18.54 5.99
C ALA A 5 10.80 -17.39 6.23
N LYS A 6 10.96 -16.69 7.35
CA LYS A 6 10.13 -15.52 7.67
C LYS A 6 10.26 -14.49 6.56
N THR A 7 9.14 -13.90 6.16
CA THR A 7 9.15 -12.79 5.20
C THR A 7 9.83 -11.57 5.83
N ALA A 8 10.34 -10.66 5.00
CA ALA A 8 10.95 -9.41 5.48
C ALA A 8 9.99 -8.62 6.41
N SER A 9 8.68 -8.65 6.13
CA SER A 9 7.66 -8.02 6.97
C SER A 9 7.53 -8.68 8.35
N GLN A 10 7.64 -9.99 8.43
CA GLN A 10 7.61 -10.72 9.70
C GLN A 10 8.87 -10.46 10.52
N GLN A 11 10.04 -10.43 9.88
CA GLN A 11 11.30 -10.08 10.53
C GLN A 11 11.27 -8.65 11.08
N LEU A 12 10.77 -7.69 10.31
CA LEU A 12 10.62 -6.30 10.76
C LEU A 12 9.64 -6.19 11.93
N ALA A 13 8.51 -6.91 11.89
CA ALA A 13 7.54 -6.91 12.98
C ALA A 13 8.15 -7.42 14.30
N GLU A 14 9.01 -8.44 14.24
CA GLU A 14 9.71 -8.96 15.42
C GLU A 14 10.68 -7.94 16.02
N VAL A 15 11.46 -7.27 15.17
CA VAL A 15 12.37 -6.20 15.63
C VAL A 15 11.59 -5.05 16.25
N LEU A 16 10.51 -4.61 15.60
CA LEU A 16 9.68 -3.52 16.13
C LEU A 16 9.00 -3.89 17.45
N HIS A 17 8.56 -5.14 17.60
CA HIS A 17 7.97 -5.62 18.85
C HIS A 17 8.98 -5.66 20.00
N ALA A 18 10.24 -6.02 19.71
CA ALA A 18 11.31 -6.00 20.70
C ALA A 18 11.74 -4.57 21.09
N GLU A 19 11.81 -3.65 20.14
CA GLU A 19 12.29 -2.29 20.35
C GLU A 19 11.24 -1.33 20.94
N ILE A 20 9.96 -1.57 20.64
CA ILE A 20 8.86 -0.68 21.02
C ILE A 20 7.82 -1.46 21.83
N PRO A 21 7.99 -1.53 23.17
CA PRO A 21 7.03 -2.21 24.03
C PRO A 21 5.67 -1.49 24.03
N GLU A 22 4.61 -2.26 24.25
CA GLU A 22 3.22 -1.78 24.17
C GLU A 22 2.93 -0.64 25.15
N GLU A 23 3.53 -0.67 26.35
CA GLU A 23 3.40 0.39 27.34
C GLU A 23 3.95 1.72 26.84
N ARG A 24 5.01 1.68 26.02
CA ARG A 24 5.60 2.89 25.41
C ARG A 24 4.64 3.46 24.37
N ILE A 25 4.00 2.61 23.57
CA ILE A 25 2.97 3.02 22.61
C ILE A 25 1.81 3.69 23.34
N ALA A 26 1.30 3.08 24.41
CA ALA A 26 0.20 3.62 25.21
C ALA A 26 0.53 5.01 25.79
N ARG A 27 1.75 5.20 26.30
CA ARG A 27 2.22 6.51 26.81
C ARG A 27 2.26 7.56 25.70
N VAL A 28 2.86 7.24 24.55
CA VAL A 28 2.93 8.17 23.42
C VAL A 28 1.54 8.58 22.93
N LEU A 29 0.58 7.64 22.88
CA LEU A 29 -0.80 7.96 22.53
C LEU A 29 -1.49 8.85 23.58
N SER A 30 -1.23 8.60 24.86
CA SER A 30 -1.71 9.45 25.96
C SER A 30 -1.12 10.87 25.88
N ASP A 31 0.17 11.00 25.55
CA ASP A 31 0.83 12.30 25.38
C ASP A 31 0.25 13.05 24.17
N ALA A 32 0.00 12.33 23.07
CA ALA A 32 -0.60 12.90 21.86
C ALA A 32 -2.01 13.46 22.09
N MET A 33 -2.77 12.93 23.06
CA MET A 33 -4.07 13.48 23.48
C MET A 33 -3.95 14.89 24.09
N SER A 34 -2.75 15.30 24.50
CA SER A 34 -2.46 16.62 25.05
C SER A 34 -1.60 17.48 24.10
N ALA A 35 -1.44 17.07 22.84
CA ALA A 35 -0.60 17.77 21.87
C ALA A 35 -0.97 19.25 21.72
N MET A 36 0.05 20.12 21.62
CA MET A 36 -0.10 21.56 21.41
C MET A 36 0.58 21.93 20.10
N MET A 37 0.06 22.94 19.41
CA MET A 37 0.69 23.53 18.24
C MET A 37 1.00 25.00 18.48
N THR A 38 2.05 25.49 17.83
CA THR A 38 2.35 26.91 17.76
C THR A 38 1.89 27.42 16.40
N THR A 39 0.95 28.36 16.41
CA THR A 39 0.43 29.00 15.21
C THR A 39 1.43 30.01 14.64
N ARG A 40 1.22 30.48 13.41
CA ARG A 40 2.08 31.50 12.77
C ARG A 40 2.12 32.82 13.56
N SER A 41 1.07 33.14 14.31
CA SER A 41 1.01 34.31 15.20
C SER A 41 1.78 34.11 16.51
N GLY A 42 2.38 32.94 16.73
CA GLY A 42 3.07 32.60 17.98
C GLY A 42 2.13 32.15 19.11
N THR A 43 0.82 32.09 18.86
CA THR A 43 -0.15 31.59 19.84
C THR A 43 0.02 30.08 19.98
N VAL A 44 0.10 29.61 21.22
CA VAL A 44 0.14 28.18 21.57
C VAL A 44 -1.28 27.71 21.84
N GLU A 45 -1.76 26.78 21.00
CA GLU A 45 -3.13 26.27 21.07
C GLU A 45 -3.14 24.74 21.01
N PRO A 46 -4.21 24.08 21.49
CA PRO A 46 -4.38 22.64 21.35
C PRO A 46 -4.29 22.18 19.89
N ASP A 47 -3.46 21.17 19.61
CA ASP A 47 -3.43 20.53 18.30
C ASP A 47 -4.60 19.56 18.15
N GLN A 48 -5.76 20.08 17.76
CA GLN A 48 -6.98 19.28 17.62
C GLN A 48 -6.83 18.14 16.61
N LYS A 49 -6.01 18.32 15.57
CA LYS A 49 -5.81 17.29 14.54
C LYS A 49 -5.07 16.09 15.11
N THR A 50 -3.94 16.33 15.75
CA THR A 50 -3.13 15.28 16.38
C THR A 50 -3.90 14.58 17.50
N ARG A 51 -4.61 15.36 18.33
CA ARG A 51 -5.45 14.82 19.41
C ARG A 51 -6.58 13.92 18.87
N LEU A 52 -7.28 14.35 17.82
CA LEU A 52 -8.36 13.57 17.21
C LEU A 52 -7.84 12.26 16.60
N GLN A 53 -6.69 12.31 15.93
CA GLN A 53 -6.06 11.11 15.38
C GLN A 53 -5.66 10.11 16.47
N ALA A 54 -5.05 10.60 17.56
CA ALA A 54 -4.72 9.78 18.72
C ALA A 54 -5.98 9.15 19.35
N ALA A 55 -7.03 9.94 19.57
CA ALA A 55 -8.31 9.45 20.11
C ALA A 55 -8.92 8.36 19.22
N THR A 56 -8.93 8.57 17.90
CA THR A 56 -9.46 7.62 16.92
C THR A 56 -8.69 6.30 16.97
N LEU A 57 -7.36 6.36 17.05
CA LEU A 57 -6.52 5.17 17.14
C LEU A 57 -6.74 4.41 18.46
N ILE A 58 -6.83 5.12 19.58
CA ILE A 58 -7.12 4.51 20.90
C ILE A 58 -8.48 3.80 20.88
N LEU A 59 -9.51 4.46 20.34
CA LEU A 59 -10.85 3.88 20.22
C LEU A 59 -10.85 2.64 19.33
N ALA A 60 -10.13 2.69 18.21
CA ALA A 60 -9.97 1.55 17.31
C ALA A 60 -9.36 0.32 18.01
N TYR A 61 -8.40 0.51 18.93
CA TYR A 61 -7.82 -0.59 19.70
C TYR A 61 -8.70 -1.07 20.85
N LYS A 62 -9.45 -0.18 21.51
CA LYS A 62 -10.28 -0.54 22.68
C LYS A 62 -11.65 -1.12 22.31
N VAL A 63 -12.30 -0.54 21.32
CA VAL A 63 -13.69 -0.84 20.95
C VAL A 63 -13.76 -1.54 19.59
N GLY A 64 -12.64 -1.59 18.86
CA GLY A 64 -12.58 -2.04 17.47
C GLY A 64 -12.79 -0.89 16.50
N ARG A 65 -12.40 -1.12 15.24
CA ARG A 65 -12.79 -0.21 14.15
C ARG A 65 -14.20 -0.55 13.71
N ALA A 66 -15.01 0.47 13.41
CA ALA A 66 -16.21 0.25 12.62
C ALA A 66 -15.79 -0.47 11.33
N VAL A 67 -16.55 -1.49 10.94
CA VAL A 67 -16.27 -2.28 9.73
C VAL A 67 -16.30 -1.33 8.53
N GLU A 68 -15.13 -0.90 8.08
CA GLU A 68 -14.98 -0.16 6.84
C GLU A 68 -15.32 -1.12 5.71
N ARG A 69 -16.47 -0.91 5.06
CA ARG A 69 -16.81 -1.63 3.83
C ARG A 69 -15.84 -1.17 2.75
N GLN A 70 -14.74 -1.90 2.59
CA GLN A 70 -13.88 -1.76 1.42
C GLN A 70 -14.61 -2.42 0.25
N GLU A 71 -15.12 -1.61 -0.67
CA GLU A 71 -15.54 -2.08 -1.98
C GLU A 71 -14.28 -2.46 -2.76
N VAL A 72 -13.94 -3.75 -2.75
CA VAL A 72 -12.91 -4.28 -3.63
C VAL A 72 -13.53 -4.35 -5.02
N VAL A 73 -13.35 -3.28 -5.81
CA VAL A 73 -13.74 -3.27 -7.22
C VAL A 73 -12.80 -4.22 -7.98
N ASN A 74 -13.18 -5.50 -8.02
CA ASN A 74 -12.57 -6.47 -8.92
C ASN A 74 -13.04 -6.17 -10.34
N VAL A 75 -12.31 -5.33 -11.07
CA VAL A 75 -12.53 -5.14 -12.51
C VAL A 75 -12.08 -6.41 -13.23
N ASN A 76 -12.95 -7.41 -13.31
CA ASN A 76 -12.80 -8.49 -14.26
C ASN A 76 -13.03 -7.89 -15.65
N LEU A 77 -11.95 -7.54 -16.35
CA LEU A 77 -11.94 -7.16 -17.78
C LEU A 77 -12.28 -8.41 -18.64
N GLY A 78 -13.49 -8.92 -18.47
CA GLY A 78 -13.99 -10.13 -19.11
C GLY A 78 -15.15 -9.82 -20.05
N ALA A 79 -14.93 -8.95 -21.04
CA ALA A 79 -15.77 -8.88 -22.23
C ALA A 79 -15.00 -8.16 -23.36
N SER A 80 -14.59 -8.93 -24.37
CA SER A 80 -13.92 -8.48 -25.61
C SER A 80 -12.43 -8.16 -25.50
N ALA A 81 -11.62 -9.16 -25.14
CA ALA A 81 -10.16 -9.06 -25.03
C ALA A 81 -9.48 -8.47 -26.28
N ASP A 82 -9.98 -8.75 -27.48
CA ASP A 82 -9.34 -8.33 -28.74
C ASP A 82 -9.58 -6.85 -29.07
N ALA A 83 -10.80 -6.34 -28.83
CA ALA A 83 -11.15 -4.94 -29.08
C ALA A 83 -10.45 -4.00 -28.08
N ASP A 84 -10.34 -4.42 -26.81
CA ASP A 84 -9.67 -3.64 -25.77
C ASP A 84 -8.13 -3.68 -25.94
N LEU A 85 -7.57 -4.82 -26.33
CA LEU A 85 -6.13 -4.92 -26.61
C LEU A 85 -5.71 -4.04 -27.79
N ALA A 86 -6.47 -4.04 -28.88
CA ALA A 86 -6.21 -3.18 -30.03
C ALA A 86 -6.28 -1.68 -29.65
N ALA A 87 -7.25 -1.28 -28.82
CA ALA A 87 -7.37 0.09 -28.33
C ALA A 87 -6.19 0.48 -27.41
N ARG A 88 -5.74 -0.44 -26.55
CA ARG A 88 -4.60 -0.24 -25.64
C ARG A 88 -3.25 -0.18 -26.37
N LEU A 89 -3.07 -0.99 -27.42
CA LEU A 89 -1.91 -0.92 -28.30
C LEU A 89 -1.85 0.41 -29.06
N LYS A 90 -3.00 0.92 -29.54
CA LYS A 90 -3.06 2.23 -30.22
C LYS A 90 -2.67 3.38 -29.29
N LYS A 91 -3.11 3.34 -28.03
CA LYS A 91 -2.87 4.41 -27.03
C LYS A 91 -1.49 4.35 -26.36
N SER A 92 -0.84 3.19 -26.28
CA SER A 92 0.44 3.02 -25.58
C SER A 92 1.63 2.77 -26.52
N PRO A 93 2.57 3.71 -26.67
CA PRO A 93 3.81 3.50 -27.42
C PRO A 93 4.73 2.42 -26.80
N ALA A 94 4.73 2.31 -25.47
CA ALA A 94 5.55 1.34 -24.76
C ALA A 94 5.09 -0.10 -25.03
N LEU A 95 3.77 -0.33 -25.05
CA LEU A 95 3.19 -1.63 -25.33
C LEU A 95 3.48 -2.08 -26.78
N ARG A 96 3.46 -1.14 -27.73
CA ARG A 96 3.86 -1.41 -29.13
C ARG A 96 5.31 -1.86 -29.25
N ARG A 97 6.24 -1.17 -28.58
CA ARG A 97 7.66 -1.55 -28.58
C ARG A 97 7.93 -2.90 -27.91
N MET A 98 7.12 -3.28 -26.94
CA MET A 98 7.20 -4.60 -26.31
C MET A 98 6.71 -5.69 -27.28
N MET A 99 5.55 -5.48 -27.91
CA MET A 99 5.00 -6.42 -28.89
C MET A 99 5.93 -6.62 -30.10
N GLN A 100 6.54 -5.54 -30.61
CA GLN A 100 7.53 -5.62 -31.70
C GLN A 100 8.75 -6.45 -31.33
N ARG A 101 9.24 -6.35 -30.09
CA ARG A 101 10.35 -7.18 -29.60
C ARG A 101 9.98 -8.64 -29.51
N MET A 102 8.80 -8.96 -28.98
CA MET A 102 8.30 -10.33 -28.90
C MET A 102 8.12 -10.98 -30.28
N ILE A 103 7.65 -10.22 -31.28
CA ILE A 103 7.54 -10.70 -32.66
C ILE A 103 8.93 -10.93 -33.26
N ALA A 104 9.87 -9.98 -33.09
CA ALA A 104 11.23 -10.12 -33.58
C ALA A 104 11.96 -11.32 -32.95
N GLU A 105 11.73 -11.61 -31.67
CA GLU A 105 12.27 -12.78 -30.98
C GLU A 105 11.66 -14.09 -31.50
N ALA A 106 10.35 -14.11 -31.77
CA ALA A 106 9.67 -15.27 -32.33
C ALA A 106 10.11 -15.56 -33.78
N GLU A 107 10.30 -14.51 -34.60
CA GLU A 107 10.81 -14.63 -35.97
C GLU A 107 12.29 -15.03 -35.99
N ALA A 108 13.12 -14.50 -35.08
CA ALA A 108 14.52 -14.90 -34.94
C ALA A 108 14.69 -16.35 -34.45
N GLY A 109 13.79 -16.83 -33.58
CA GLY A 109 13.74 -18.22 -33.13
C GLY A 109 13.34 -19.22 -34.23
N ALA A 110 12.64 -18.77 -35.28
CA ALA A 110 12.22 -19.62 -36.39
C ALA A 110 13.30 -19.87 -37.46
N VAL A 111 14.42 -19.13 -37.43
CA VAL A 111 15.50 -19.23 -38.44
C VAL A 111 16.56 -20.29 -38.10
N ILE A 112 16.51 -20.90 -36.90
CA ILE A 112 17.52 -21.87 -36.45
C ILE A 112 17.10 -23.34 -36.72
N GLU A 113 15.84 -23.59 -37.11
CA GLU A 113 15.35 -24.92 -37.51
C GLU A 113 14.93 -24.98 -38.99
N GLY A 114 15.80 -24.53 -39.89
CA GLY A 114 15.66 -24.67 -41.35
C GLY A 114 16.92 -25.23 -42.00
#